data_AF-A0A7X4E3I3-F1
#
_entry.id   AF-A0A7X4E3I3-F1
#
_cell.length_a   1.000
_cell.length_b   1.000
_cell.length_c   1.000
_cell.angle_alpha   90.00
_cell.angle_beta   90.00
_cell.angle_gamma   90.00
#
_symmetry.space_group_name_H-M   'P 1'
#
loop_
_entity.id
_entity.type
_entity.pdbx_description
1 polymer ?
#
loop_
_entity_poly.entity_id
_entity_poly.type
_entity_poly.pdbx_seq_one_letter_code
_entity_poly.pdbx_strand_id
1 'polypeptide(L)' 'MLYDLTSSYVEGVHCPLAQRGHNRDGKSGTLQIVFGLLCTAEGCPVAVEVFEGSTADPMTLARQMAKLRERFGLQ' A
#
# COMPACT_ATOMS: atom_id res chain seq x y z
N MET A 1 -13.74 -8.74 2.95
CA MET A 1 -13.00 -7.46 2.99
C MET A 1 -12.33 -7.27 1.66
N LEU A 2 -12.28 -6.03 1.18
CA LEU A 2 -11.61 -5.66 -0.06
C LEU A 2 -10.26 -5.03 0.30
N TYR A 3 -9.24 -5.38 -0.47
CA TYR A 3 -7.91 -4.80 -0.35
C TYR A 3 -7.46 -4.34 -1.72
N ASP A 4 -7.12 -3.06 -1.82
CA ASP A 4 -6.61 -2.45 -3.04
C ASP A 4 -5.22 -1.86 -2.79
N LEU A 5 -4.39 -1.90 -3.83
CA LEU A 5 -3.04 -1.37 -3.84
C LEU A 5 -2.83 -0.46 -5.02
N THR A 6 -2.51 0.79 -4.71
CA THR A 6 -2.20 1.83 -5.69
C THR A 6 -0.79 2.37 -5.45
N SER A 7 -0.02 2.48 -6.53
CA SER A 7 1.26 3.19 -6.53
C SER A 7 1.07 4.63 -7.00
N SER A 8 1.77 5.58 -6.39
CA SER A 8 1.81 6.97 -6.87
C SER A 8 3.25 7.40 -7.17
N TYR A 9 3.44 8.03 -8.32
CA TYR A 9 4.67 8.71 -8.69
C TYR A 9 4.93 9.91 -7.79
N VAL A 10 6.20 10.12 -7.41
CA VAL A 10 6.61 11.29 -6.63
C VAL A 10 7.85 11.96 -7.23
N GLU A 11 7.89 13.29 -7.12
CA GLU A 11 9.06 14.13 -7.43
C GLU A 11 9.74 14.59 -6.15
N GLY A 12 11.06 14.82 -6.24
CA GLY A 12 11.91 15.13 -5.09
C GLY A 12 12.63 13.90 -4.54
N VAL A 13 13.61 14.14 -3.67
CA VAL A 13 14.56 13.10 -3.19
C VAL A 13 14.61 12.97 -1.67
N HIS A 14 13.77 13.71 -0.95
CA HIS A 14 13.79 13.78 0.52
C HIS A 14 12.61 13.05 1.18
N CYS A 15 11.99 12.10 0.48
CA CYS A 15 10.97 11.23 1.04
C CYS A 15 11.58 9.83 1.25
N PRO A 16 11.69 9.33 2.49
CA PRO A 16 12.31 8.03 2.76
C PRO A 16 11.50 6.84 2.24
N LEU A 17 10.19 7.01 2.02
CA LEU A 17 9.31 5.98 1.46
C LEU A 17 9.36 5.93 -0.07
N ALA A 18 9.87 6.99 -0.69
CA ALA A 18 9.97 7.07 -2.14
C ALA A 18 11.09 6.16 -2.62
N GLN A 19 10.73 4.99 -3.15
CA GLN A 19 11.68 4.03 -3.70
C GLN A 19 11.32 3.69 -5.14
N ARG A 20 12.33 3.28 -5.91
CA ARG A 20 12.11 2.77 -7.26
C ARG A 20 11.51 1.37 -7.14
N GLY A 21 10.36 1.17 -7.75
CA GLY A 21 9.60 -0.06 -7.65
C GLY A 21 8.97 -0.50 -8.96
N HIS A 22 8.18 -1.56 -8.90
CA HIS A 22 7.46 -2.09 -10.04
C HIS A 22 6.26 -1.19 -10.35
N ASN A 23 6.40 -0.32 -11.34
CA ASN A 23 5.32 0.55 -11.79
C ASN A 23 4.23 -0.23 -12.54
N ARG A 24 2.98 -0.23 -12.06
CA ARG A 24 1.82 -0.76 -12.80
C ARG A 24 1.41 0.09 -14.00
N ASP A 25 1.73 1.38 -13.99
CA ASP A 25 1.43 2.38 -15.02
C ASP A 25 2.53 2.47 -16.10
N GLY A 26 3.48 1.54 -16.14
CA GLY A 26 4.49 1.44 -17.21
C GLY A 26 5.62 2.48 -17.19
N LYS A 27 5.66 3.43 -16.25
CA LYS A 27 6.81 4.36 -16.10
C LYS A 27 7.93 3.75 -15.26
N SER A 28 8.79 2.99 -15.93
CA SER A 28 9.98 2.38 -15.31
C SER A 28 10.94 3.44 -14.75
N GLY A 29 11.61 3.12 -13.64
CA GLY A 29 12.69 3.95 -13.08
C GLY A 29 12.26 5.19 -12.28
N THR A 30 10.96 5.37 -12.05
CA THR A 30 10.42 6.49 -11.25
C THR A 30 10.41 6.18 -9.75
N LEU A 31 10.52 7.22 -8.91
CA LEU A 31 10.31 7.10 -7.47
C LEU A 31 8.81 6.97 -7.19
N GLN A 32 8.45 6.04 -6.28
CA GLN A 32 7.07 5.73 -5.98
C GLN A 32 6.83 5.53 -4.49
N ILE A 33 5.57 5.71 -4.11
CA ILE A 33 5.03 5.35 -2.81
C ILE A 33 3.83 4.44 -3.05
N VAL A 34 3.67 3.40 -2.24
CA VAL A 34 2.58 2.43 -2.35
C VAL A 34 1.57 2.67 -1.23
N PHE A 35 0.28 2.69 -1.59
CA PHE A 35 -0.84 2.84 -0.67
C PHE A 35 -1.68 1.57 -0.66
N GLY A 36 -1.80 0.94 0.49
CA GLY A 36 -2.75 -0.15 0.73
C GLY A 36 -4.03 0.39 1.36
N LEU A 37 -5.16 0.20 0.69
CA LEU A 37 -6.48 0.58 1.19
C LEU A 37 -7.27 -0.68 1.54
N LEU A 38 -7.76 -0.73 2.78
CA LEU A 38 -8.70 -1.76 3.19
C LEU A 38 -10.12 -1.19 3.26
N CYS A 39 -11.05 -1.89 2.63
CA CYS A 39 -12.48 -1.57 2.68
C CYS A 39 -13.32 -2.75 3.19
N THR A 40 -14.51 -2.43 3.70
CA THR A 40 -15.57 -3.42 3.90
C THR A 40 -16.02 -4.00 2.56
N ALA A 41 -16.84 -5.06 2.59
CA ALA A 41 -17.36 -5.66 1.35
C ALA A 41 -18.26 -4.68 0.55
N GLU A 42 -18.87 -3.73 1.24
CA GLU A 42 -19.71 -2.67 0.68
C GLU A 42 -18.87 -1.47 0.16
N GLY A 43 -17.55 -1.53 0.25
CA GLY A 43 -16.64 -0.49 -0.24
C GLY A 43 -16.38 0.66 0.75
N CYS A 44 -16.82 0.56 2.01
CA CYS A 44 -16.53 1.58 3.03
C CYS A 44 -15.05 1.50 3.46
N PRO A 45 -14.26 2.58 3.38
CA PRO A 45 -12.84 2.55 3.77
C PRO A 45 -12.68 2.39 5.29
N VAL A 46 -11.82 1.47 5.69
CA VAL A 46 -11.57 1.11 7.11
C VAL A 46 -10.17 1.52 7.56
N ALA A 47 -9.16 1.33 6.70
CA ALA A 47 -7.77 1.64 7.03
C ALA A 47 -6.95 1.93 5.76
N VAL A 48 -5.93 2.77 5.92
CA VAL A 48 -4.91 3.03 4.91
C VAL A 48 -3.52 2.79 5.51
N GLU A 49 -2.63 2.18 4.74
CA GLU A 49 -1.21 2.08 5.07
C GLU A 49 -0.33 2.51 3.89
N VAL A 50 0.79 3.14 4.23
CA VAL A 50 1.75 3.64 3.26
C VAL A 50 3.02 2.78 3.35
N PHE A 51 3.50 2.32 2.21
CA PHE A 51 4.66 1.46 2.06
C PHE A 51 5.69 2.09 1.12
N GLU A 52 6.91 1.58 1.21
CA GLU A 52 7.97 1.93 0.27
C GLU A 52 7.59 1.54 -1.15
N GLY A 53 7.97 2.35 -2.14
CA GLY A 53 7.67 2.11 -3.56
C GLY A 53 8.09 0.73 -4.10
N SER A 54 9.08 0.09 -3.49
CA SER A 54 9.60 -1.23 -3.83
C SER A 54 8.78 -2.40 -3.26
N THR A 55 7.71 -2.13 -2.51
CA THR A 55 6.90 -3.17 -1.83
C THR A 55 5.90 -3.83 -2.79
N ALA A 56 5.93 -5.16 -2.88
CA ALA A 56 5.02 -5.94 -3.72
C ALA A 56 3.76 -6.44 -2.97
N ASP A 57 2.65 -6.59 -3.69
CA ASP A 57 1.33 -6.97 -3.16
C ASP A 57 1.32 -8.12 -2.14
N PRO A 58 1.94 -9.29 -2.39
CA PRO A 58 1.84 -10.44 -1.49
C PRO A 58 2.43 -10.16 -0.10
N MET A 59 3.40 -9.25 -0.01
CA MET A 59 4.06 -8.90 1.25
C MET A 59 3.20 -7.98 2.12
N THR A 60 2.27 -7.23 1.51
CA THR A 60 1.47 -6.22 2.22
C THR A 60 0.20 -6.80 2.86
N LEU A 61 -0.47 -7.75 2.19
CA LEU A 61 -1.78 -8.24 2.61
C LEU A 61 -1.71 -8.95 3.98
N ALA A 62 -0.73 -9.84 4.18
CA ALA A 62 -0.57 -10.57 5.44
C ALA A 62 -0.27 -9.60 6.61
N ARG A 63 0.58 -8.60 6.38
CA ARG A 63 0.90 -7.56 7.36
C ARG A 63 -0.30 -6.68 7.68
N GLN A 64 -1.11 -6.32 6.67
CA GLN A 64 -2.35 -5.56 6.88
C GLN A 64 -3.35 -6.36 7.71
N MET A 65 -3.60 -7.62 7.35
CA MET A 65 -4.51 -8.48 8.10
C MET A 65 -4.09 -8.63 9.56
N ALA A 66 -2.79 -8.83 9.84
CA ALA A 66 -2.28 -8.92 11.20
C ALA A 66 -2.53 -7.62 12.00
N LYS A 67 -2.20 -6.47 11.42
CA LYS A 67 -2.45 -5.16 12.06
C LYS A 67 -3.92 -4.87 12.32
N LEU A 68 -4.80 -5.24 11.40
CA LEU A 68 -6.24 -5.04 11.55
C LEU A 68 -6.80 -5.92 12.66
N ARG A 69 -6.35 -7.18 12.73
CA ARG A 69 -6.70 -8.10 13.81
C ARG A 69 -6.27 -7.55 15.17
N GLU A 70 -5.06 -7.00 15.26
CA GLU A 70 -4.56 -6.37 16.49
C GLU A 70 -5.33 -5.08 16.83
N ARG A 71 -5.53 -4.18 15.86
CA ARG A 71 -6.12 -2.87 16.09
C ARG A 71 -7.62 -2.91 16.38
N PHE A 72 -8.33 -3.84 15.76
CA PHE A 72 -9.80 -3.96 15.87
C PHE A 72 -10.27 -5.22 16.59
N GLY A 73 -9.35 -6.05 17.10
CA GLY A 73 -9.69 -7.27 17.86
C GLY A 73 -10.40 -8.35 17.03
N LEU A 74 -10.08 -8.46 15.74
CA LEU A 74 -10.75 -9.39 14.82
C LEU A 74 -10.17 -10.81 14.97
N GLN A 75 -11.03 -11.81 15.21
CA GLN A 75 -10.66 -13.24 15.26
C GLN A 75 -10.70 -13.91 13.89
#